data_AF-A0A1C0VCV3-F1
#
_entry.id   AF-A0A1C0VCV3-F1
#
_cell.length_a   1.000
_cell.length_b   1.000
_cell.length_c   1.000
_cell.angle_alpha   90.00
_cell.angle_beta   90.00
_cell.angle_gamma   90.00
#
_symmetry.space_group_name_H-M   'P 1'
#
loop_
_entity.id
_entity.type
_entity.pdbx_description
1 polymer ?
#
loop_
_entity_poly.entity_id
_entity_poly.type
_entity_poly.pdbx_seq_one_letter_code
_entity_poly.pdbx_strand_id
1 'polypeptide(L)'
;MQIKGIKRGNIIEISENLNIPDGSEVLIEVPEAPRGSDEERMKRLHQVFGAWKDNTELEEIFAEIDRERHSYFGRKIDSLDD
;
A
#
# COMPACT_ATOMS: atom_id res chain seq x y z
N MET A 1 -27.35 20.48 -8.69
CA MET A 1 -26.82 21.52 -9.61
C MET A 1 -25.32 21.34 -9.68
N GLN A 2 -24.72 21.35 -10.88
CA GLN A 2 -23.26 21.26 -11.03
C GLN A 2 -22.72 22.65 -11.32
N ILE A 3 -21.80 23.12 -10.48
CA ILE A 3 -21.24 24.48 -10.51
C ILE A 3 -19.77 24.35 -10.88
N LYS A 4 -19.28 25.23 -11.76
CA LYS A 4 -17.87 25.26 -12.14
C LYS A 4 -17.09 26.19 -11.21
N GLY A 5 -15.94 25.72 -10.75
CA GLY A 5 -15.02 26.50 -9.94
C GLY A 5 -13.58 26.05 -10.13
N ILE A 6 -12.65 26.87 -9.63
CA ILE A 6 -11.22 26.62 -9.69
C ILE A 6 -10.70 26.39 -8.27
N LYS A 7 -10.05 25.25 -8.04
CA LYS A 7 -9.42 24.94 -6.75
C LYS A 7 -8.05 25.61 -6.66
N ARG A 8 -7.82 26.41 -5.60
CA ARG A 8 -6.53 26.99 -5.22
C ARG A 8 -6.20 26.63 -3.78
N GLY A 9 -5.30 25.67 -3.59
CA GLY A 9 -5.02 25.14 -2.24
C GLY A 9 -6.29 24.56 -1.61
N ASN A 10 -6.76 25.15 -0.53
CA ASN A 10 -7.97 24.73 0.20
C ASN A 10 -9.20 25.58 -0.15
N ILE A 11 -9.10 26.51 -1.10
CA ILE A 11 -10.17 27.42 -1.51
C ILE A 11 -10.71 26.96 -2.87
N ILE A 12 -12.03 26.99 -3.05
CA ILE A 12 -12.69 26.80 -4.34
C ILE A 12 -13.27 28.15 -4.77
N GLU A 13 -12.74 28.72 -5.85
CA GLU A 13 -13.25 29.95 -6.46
C GLU A 13 -14.38 29.60 -7.43
N ILE A 14 -15.60 30.03 -7.10
CA ILE A 14 -16.78 29.81 -7.96
C ILE A 14 -16.88 30.97 -8.95
N SER A 15 -16.95 30.67 -10.25
CA SER A 15 -17.01 31.70 -11.30
C SER A 15 -18.41 32.31 -11.46
N GLU A 16 -19.42 31.67 -10.88
CA GLU A 16 -20.83 32.01 -11.00
C GLU A 16 -21.30 32.72 -9.73
N ASN A 17 -22.14 33.74 -9.86
CA ASN A 17 -22.73 34.38 -8.68
C ASN A 17 -23.85 33.49 -8.13
N LEU A 18 -23.57 32.80 -7.02
CA LEU A 18 -24.54 31.99 -6.31
C LEU A 18 -25.21 32.81 -5.22
N ASN A 19 -26.52 32.91 -5.27
CA ASN A 19 -27.31 33.64 -4.26
C ASN A 19 -27.53 32.77 -3.00
N ILE A 20 -26.43 32.32 -2.40
CA ILE A 20 -26.42 31.51 -1.16
C ILE A 20 -26.13 32.46 0.01
N PRO A 21 -26.93 32.45 1.08
CA PRO A 21 -26.70 33.34 2.22
C PRO A 21 -25.41 32.99 2.97
N ASP A 22 -24.74 34.02 3.48
CA ASP A 22 -23.53 33.86 4.28
C ASP A 22 -23.75 32.93 5.47
N GLY A 23 -22.80 32.03 5.72
CA GLY A 23 -22.88 31.02 6.77
C GLY A 23 -23.60 29.73 6.39
N SER A 24 -24.07 29.60 5.15
CA SER A 24 -24.64 28.34 4.66
C SER A 24 -23.58 27.24 4.55
N GLU A 25 -23.91 26.04 5.02
CA GLU A 25 -23.10 24.84 4.78
C GLU A 25 -23.24 24.36 3.33
N VAL A 26 -22.12 23.96 2.73
CA VAL A 26 -22.08 23.44 1.35
C VAL A 26 -21.41 22.07 1.35
N LEU A 27 -22.10 21.08 0.76
CA LEU A 27 -21.56 19.75 0.50
C LEU A 27 -20.83 19.75 -0.85
N ILE A 28 -19.61 19.21 -0.85
CA ILE A 28 -18.76 19.11 -2.05
C ILE A 28 -18.55 17.63 -2.36
N GLU A 29 -19.04 17.20 -3.52
CA GLU A 29 -18.75 15.87 -4.06
C GLU A 29 -17.47 15.93 -4.90
N VAL A 30 -16.43 15.26 -4.43
CA VAL A 30 -15.17 15.12 -5.17
C VAL A 30 -15.09 13.68 -5.68
N PRO A 31 -15.15 13.43 -7.00
CA PRO A 31 -14.92 12.09 -7.51
C PRO A 31 -13.50 11.66 -7.15
N GLU A 32 -13.31 10.39 -6.78
CA GLU A 32 -11.96 9.84 -6.62
C GLU A 32 -11.18 10.11 -7.90
N ALA A 33 -10.05 10.82 -7.78
CA ALA A 33 -9.14 10.95 -8.91
C ALA A 33 -8.78 9.53 -9.37
N PRO A 34 -8.64 9.31 -10.70
CA PRO A 34 -8.14 8.03 -11.17
C PRO A 34 -6.83 7.76 -10.43
N ARG A 35 -6.77 6.62 -9.74
CA ARG A 35 -5.52 6.11 -9.17
C ARG A 35 -4.50 6.22 -10.29
N GLY A 36 -3.34 6.81 -9.99
CA GLY A 36 -2.32 7.18 -10.98
C GLY A 36 -2.15 6.12 -12.07
N SER A 37 -1.80 6.55 -13.28
CA SER A 37 -1.80 5.68 -14.47
C SER A 37 -1.09 4.35 -14.20
N ASP A 38 -1.43 3.31 -14.94
CA ASP A 38 -0.75 2.00 -14.80
C ASP A 38 0.78 2.15 -14.88
N GLU A 39 1.29 3.15 -15.60
CA GLU A 39 2.71 3.52 -15.62
C GLU A 39 3.23 4.08 -14.29
N GLU A 40 2.49 4.97 -13.62
CA GLU A 40 2.86 5.49 -12.30
C GLU A 40 2.85 4.39 -11.25
N ARG A 41 1.87 3.48 -11.34
CA ARG A 41 1.79 2.31 -10.48
C ARG A 41 2.95 1.34 -10.75
N MET A 42 3.31 1.12 -12.01
CA MET A 42 4.45 0.29 -12.39
C MET A 42 5.79 0.89 -11.94
N LYS A 43 5.96 2.22 -12.04
CA LYS A 43 7.14 2.93 -11.51
C LYS A 43 7.33 2.71 -10.02
N ARG A 44 6.24 2.75 -9.24
CA ARG A 44 6.28 2.45 -7.79
C ARG A 44 6.69 1.00 -7.52
N LEU A 45 6.20 0.05 -8.32
CA LEU A 45 6.56 -1.37 -8.18
C LEU A 45 8.03 -1.63 -8.57
N HIS A 46 8.54 -1.00 -9.62
CA HIS A 46 9.96 -1.11 -9.99
C HIS A 46 10.92 -0.60 -8.92
N GLN A 47 10.50 0.34 -8.05
CA GLN A 47 11.33 0.81 -6.94
C GLN A 47 11.50 -0.23 -5.83
N VAL A 48 10.59 -1.21 -5.71
CA VAL A 48 10.64 -2.24 -4.67
C VAL A 48 11.10 -3.60 -5.20
N PHE A 49 10.94 -3.88 -6.50
CA PHE A 49 11.42 -5.14 -7.06
C PHE A 49 12.95 -5.25 -7.01
N GLY A 50 13.43 -6.39 -6.52
CA GLY A 50 14.87 -6.65 -6.41
C GLY A 50 15.55 -5.96 -5.24
N ALA A 51 14.82 -5.26 -4.36
CA ALA A 51 15.38 -4.67 -3.13
C ALA A 51 16.09 -5.70 -2.23
N TRP A 52 15.77 -6.98 -2.41
CA TRP A 52 16.31 -8.10 -1.63
C TRP A 52 17.34 -8.92 -2.40
N LYS A 53 17.62 -8.57 -3.66
CA LYS A 53 18.47 -9.37 -4.56
C LYS A 53 19.88 -9.55 -4.02
N ASP A 54 20.45 -8.49 -3.47
CA ASP A 54 21.83 -8.48 -2.98
C ASP A 54 21.90 -8.56 -1.44
N ASN A 55 20.79 -8.95 -0.78
CA ASN A 55 20.76 -9.12 0.66
C ASN A 55 21.32 -10.49 1.06
N THR A 56 22.58 -10.52 1.47
CA THR A 56 23.31 -11.73 1.90
C THR A 56 22.72 -12.37 3.17
N GLU A 57 22.05 -11.62 4.03
CA GLU A 57 21.40 -12.18 5.23
C GLU A 57 20.30 -13.18 4.84
N LEU A 58 19.63 -12.97 3.70
CA LEU A 58 18.60 -13.90 3.22
C LEU A 58 19.21 -15.25 2.81
N GLU A 59 20.40 -15.25 2.21
CA GLU A 59 21.10 -16.50 1.86
C GLU A 59 21.42 -17.32 3.12
N GLU A 60 21.90 -16.66 4.18
CA GLU A 60 22.20 -17.29 5.47
C GLU A 60 20.94 -17.85 6.13
N ILE A 61 19.84 -17.08 6.16
CA ILE A 61 18.55 -17.51 6.71
C ILE A 61 18.03 -18.75 5.97
N PHE A 62 18.06 -18.75 4.63
CA PHE A 62 17.59 -19.90 3.85
C PHE A 62 18.48 -21.13 4.05
N ALA A 63 19.80 -20.95 4.19
CA ALA A 63 20.72 -22.05 4.48
C ALA A 63 20.49 -22.66 5.88
N GLU A 64 20.14 -21.84 6.87
CA GLU A 64 19.78 -22.31 8.21
C GLU A 64 18.47 -23.10 8.20
N ILE A 65 17.43 -22.57 7.56
CA ILE A 65 16.13 -23.26 7.40
C ILE A 65 16.32 -24.60 6.68
N ASP A 66 17.16 -24.64 5.64
CA ASP A 66 17.46 -25.87 4.91
C ASP A 66 18.15 -26.89 5.82
N ARG A 67 19.11 -26.46 6.62
CA ARG A 67 19.80 -27.32 7.60
C ARG A 67 18.83 -27.88 8.64
N GLU A 68 17.91 -27.06 9.17
CA GLU A 68 16.90 -27.52 10.14
C GLU A 68 15.95 -28.54 9.53
N ARG A 69 15.48 -28.30 8.30
CA ARG A 69 14.58 -29.23 7.59
C ARG A 69 15.24 -30.57 7.29
N HIS A 70 16.53 -30.55 6.98
CA HIS A 70 17.29 -31.77 6.72
C HIS A 70 17.94 -32.35 7.98
N SER A 71 17.77 -31.72 9.14
CA SER A 71 18.25 -32.27 10.40
C SER A 71 17.39 -33.45 10.81
N TYR A 72 18.02 -34.62 10.93
CA TYR A 72 17.35 -35.82 11.43
C TYR A 72 17.23 -35.74 12.96
N PHE A 73 16.04 -35.41 13.46
CA PHE A 73 15.76 -35.35 14.91
C PHE A 73 15.49 -36.73 15.55
N GLY A 74 15.69 -37.83 14.82
CA GLY A 74 15.36 -39.18 15.29
C GLY A 74 13.85 -39.47 15.24
N ARG A 75 13.49 -40.72 15.56
CA ARG A 75 12.11 -41.06 15.95
C ARG A 75 12.03 -41.01 17.47
N LYS A 76 11.01 -40.33 18.02
CA LYS A 76 10.66 -40.51 19.43
C LYS A 76 10.25 -41.97 19.61
N ILE A 77 11.05 -42.72 20.37
CA ILE A 77 10.66 -44.01 20.90
C ILE A 77 10.09 -43.71 22.28
N ASP A 78 8.77 -43.77 22.41
CA ASP A 78 8.15 -43.77 23.72
C ASP A 78 8.55 -45.09 24.40
N SER A 79 9.37 -44.99 25.45
CA SER A 79 9.70 -46.14 26.28
C SER A 79 8.48 -46.53 27.09
N LEU A 80 7.91 -47.70 26.78
CA LEU A 80 6.96 -48.40 27.62
C LEU A 80 7.75 -49.07 28.75
N ASP A 81 8.16 -48.31 29.75
CA ASP A 81 8.61 -48.89 31.01
C ASP A 81 7.36 -49.15 31.87
N ASP A 82 7.08 -50.44 32.10
CA ASP A 82 6.07 -51.02 33.03
C ASP A 82 6.55 -50.92 34.50
#